data_AF-A0A0C2MSN2-F1
#
_entry.id   AF-A0A0C2MSN2-F1
#
_cell.length_a   1.000
_cell.length_b   1.000
_cell.length_c   1.000
_cell.angle_alpha   90.00
_cell.angle_beta   90.00
_cell.angle_gamma   90.00
#
_symmetry.space_group_name_H-M   'P 1'
#
loop_
_entity.id
_entity.type
_entity.pdbx_description
1 polymer ?
#
loop_
_entity_poly.entity_id
_entity_poly.type
_entity_poly.pdbx_seq_one_letter_code
_entity_poly.pdbx_strand_id
1 'polypeptide(L)'
;MISYIFILFHIVFEYPKQQTRFNALELRSQVAESIQILKRIRHPNIIQYLEDETREQEIVLITDHVVTLKSYLRELKNVDQESTNDIICWGILNIFKVLNFLKKSCDIDYLITLDSVFVNDRQEWQLGSFENAVNSYKSLILSRYSNIIRPKHLSKDHEMFVIFMYQVFNDDLNVTNIKNIPQFIRSAYRSLLSDNEERVKILNFQNCPCFSTDFIAFMDKITNIQILEMEEITQVLKQNEQLIVKLPVSFQYKNILFYLINKYKFGRISPEHITPCLSIIKMIPPDAKATSYVISFVESLYKSKDRNIKSFALDNHKHLSRFMDSKTINEVVFPSIISSVTDPSPYVRESALKSIVLTAPHLSGANIKKLLPHLAKSQMDTHPLLRANTNVCIGKVIRNLIDCQIYTSRQPYSCFTERPER
;
A
#
# COMPACT_ATOMS: atom_id res chain seq x y z
N MET A 1 19.14 17.22 -11.79
CA MET A 1 17.92 16.96 -12.57
C MET A 1 16.94 16.31 -11.61
N ILE A 2 16.26 17.16 -10.84
CA ILE A 2 15.35 16.76 -9.77
C ILE A 2 14.03 16.46 -10.48
N SER A 3 13.75 15.17 -10.66
CA SER A 3 12.46 14.72 -11.17
C SER A 3 11.41 15.02 -10.11
N TYR A 4 10.86 16.22 -10.15
CA TYR A 4 9.58 16.52 -9.52
C TYR A 4 8.54 15.64 -10.19
N ILE A 5 8.31 14.47 -9.60
CA ILE A 5 7.06 13.76 -9.79
C ILE A 5 6.04 14.52 -8.93
N PHE A 6 5.52 15.62 -9.47
CA PHE A 6 4.24 16.17 -9.07
C PHE A 6 3.17 15.16 -9.51
N ILE A 7 3.02 14.07 -8.76
CA ILE A 7 1.74 13.36 -8.75
C ILE A 7 0.89 14.14 -7.75
N LEU A 8 0.39 15.29 -8.22
CA LEU A 8 -0.78 15.93 -7.67
C LEU A 8 -1.89 14.87 -7.73
N PHE A 9 -2.19 14.23 -6.61
CA PHE A 9 -3.53 13.71 -6.43
C PHE A 9 -4.44 14.92 -6.40
N HIS A 10 -4.90 15.28 -7.58
CA HIS A 10 -6.09 16.06 -7.80
C HIS A 10 -7.26 15.29 -7.15
N ILE A 11 -7.45 15.44 -5.84
CA ILE A 11 -8.79 15.82 -5.37
C ILE A 11 -8.93 17.29 -5.73
N VAL A 12 -8.92 17.56 -7.03
CA VAL A 12 -9.37 18.82 -7.55
C VAL A 12 -10.87 18.76 -7.32
N PHE A 13 -11.30 19.53 -6.34
CA PHE A 13 -12.65 20.05 -6.31
C PHE A 13 -12.82 20.96 -7.53
N GLU A 14 -12.78 20.40 -8.75
CA GLU A 14 -13.26 21.09 -9.95
C GLU A 14 -14.77 21.07 -9.82
N TYR A 15 -15.28 22.10 -9.14
CA TYR A 15 -16.66 22.47 -9.32
C TYR A 15 -16.82 22.80 -10.80
N PRO A 16 -17.67 22.07 -11.56
CA PRO A 16 -17.93 22.45 -12.93
C PRO A 16 -18.46 23.88 -12.90
N LYS A 17 -17.84 24.77 -13.69
CA LYS A 17 -18.19 26.19 -13.87
C LYS A 17 -19.66 26.43 -14.31
N GLN A 18 -20.53 25.42 -14.29
CA GLN A 18 -21.86 25.41 -14.89
C GLN A 18 -23.03 25.15 -13.92
N GLN A 19 -22.86 25.23 -12.59
CA GLN A 19 -24.02 25.21 -11.67
C GLN A 19 -24.35 26.62 -11.12
N THR A 20 -25.21 27.29 -11.89
CA THR A 20 -25.73 28.68 -11.77
C THR A 20 -26.67 28.94 -10.58
N ARG A 21 -26.46 28.33 -9.40
CA ARG A 21 -27.32 28.60 -8.22
C ARG A 21 -26.64 29.02 -6.92
N PHE A 22 -25.34 28.81 -6.75
CA PHE A 22 -24.64 29.22 -5.53
C PHE A 22 -23.69 30.39 -5.81
N ASN A 23 -23.73 31.40 -4.95
CA ASN A 23 -22.74 32.46 -4.97
C ASN A 23 -21.36 31.88 -4.61
N ALA A 24 -20.29 32.32 -5.29
CA ALA A 24 -18.92 31.85 -5.03
C ALA A 24 -18.51 32.02 -3.56
N LEU A 25 -19.03 33.04 -2.88
CA LEU A 25 -18.79 33.27 -1.44
C LEU A 25 -19.42 32.17 -0.56
N GLU A 26 -20.61 31.70 -0.92
CA GLU A 26 -21.35 30.68 -0.17
C GLU A 26 -20.69 29.31 -0.33
N LEU A 27 -20.26 28.97 -1.55
CA LEU A 27 -19.45 27.78 -1.83
C LEU A 27 -18.15 27.77 -1.01
N ARG A 28 -17.44 28.91 -0.95
CA ARG A 28 -16.22 29.03 -0.12
C ARG A 28 -16.49 28.81 1.36
N SER A 29 -17.60 29.34 1.87
CA SER A 29 -18.00 29.12 3.27
C SER A 29 -18.29 27.65 3.55
N GLN A 30 -18.96 26.95 2.62
CA GLN A 30 -19.27 25.52 2.74
C GLN A 30 -18.00 24.67 2.74
N VAL A 31 -17.06 24.97 1.84
CA VAL A 31 -15.78 24.27 1.78
C VAL A 31 -14.98 24.50 3.07
N ALA A 32 -14.92 25.74 3.57
CA ALA A 32 -14.26 26.05 4.82
C ALA A 32 -14.85 25.26 6.00
N GLU A 33 -16.17 25.17 6.11
CA GLU A 33 -16.86 24.35 7.12
C GLU A 33 -16.48 22.86 7.00
N SER A 34 -16.49 22.31 5.78
CA SER A 34 -16.12 20.91 5.55
C SER A 34 -14.67 20.59 5.97
N ILE A 35 -13.73 21.51 5.74
CA ILE A 35 -12.33 21.38 6.15
C ILE A 35 -12.21 21.40 7.67
N GLN A 36 -12.98 22.25 8.37
CA GLN A 36 -13.00 22.25 9.84
C GLN A 36 -13.51 20.94 10.42
N ILE A 37 -14.54 20.34 9.79
CA ILE A 37 -15.03 19.01 10.17
C ILE A 37 -13.92 17.97 9.99
N LEU A 38 -13.28 17.95 8.82
CA LEU A 38 -12.22 16.98 8.50
C LEU A 38 -10.99 17.12 9.41
N LYS A 39 -10.62 18.35 9.79
CA LYS A 39 -9.52 18.62 10.74
C LYS A 39 -9.79 18.04 12.14
N ARG A 40 -11.06 18.02 12.57
CA ARG A 40 -11.48 17.58 13.90
C ARG A 40 -11.62 16.06 14.02
N ILE A 41 -12.02 15.39 12.95
CA ILE A 41 -12.39 13.97 13.01
C ILE A 41 -11.17 13.09 12.71
N ARG A 42 -10.95 12.08 13.56
CA ARG A 42 -9.91 11.07 13.38
C ARG A 42 -10.54 9.69 13.34
N HIS A 43 -10.46 9.03 12.19
CA HIS A 43 -10.94 7.67 11.99
C HIS A 43 -10.12 6.99 10.89
N PRO A 44 -9.75 5.70 11.01
CA PRO A 44 -8.90 5.00 10.03
C PRO A 44 -9.47 4.97 8.60
N ASN A 45 -10.79 4.87 8.49
CA ASN A 45 -11.53 4.86 7.22
C ASN A 45 -12.09 6.24 6.83
N ILE A 46 -11.50 7.33 7.30
CA ILE A 46 -11.73 8.69 6.79
C ILE A 46 -10.42 9.16 6.13
N ILE A 47 -10.52 9.91 5.03
CA ILE A 47 -9.32 10.45 4.36
C ILE A 47 -8.51 11.30 5.34
N GLN A 48 -7.20 11.08 5.35
CA GLN A 48 -6.29 11.83 6.20
C GLN A 48 -6.07 13.24 5.63
N TYR A 49 -6.54 14.25 6.36
CA TYR A 49 -6.17 15.65 6.11
C TYR A 49 -4.68 15.86 6.41
N LEU A 50 -3.95 16.47 5.46
CA LEU A 50 -2.57 16.93 5.64
C LEU A 50 -2.53 18.46 5.71
N GLU A 51 -3.02 19.13 4.66
CA GLU A 51 -2.94 20.58 4.51
C GLU A 51 -4.05 21.09 3.55
N ASP A 52 -4.36 22.39 3.60
CA ASP A 52 -5.20 23.05 2.61
C ASP A 52 -4.53 24.34 2.11
N GLU A 53 -4.63 24.60 0.81
CA GLU A 53 -4.10 25.80 0.16
C GLU A 53 -5.28 26.55 -0.50
N THR A 54 -5.50 27.79 -0.08
CA THR A 54 -6.49 28.66 -0.74
C THR A 54 -5.82 29.47 -1.83
N ARG A 55 -6.24 29.27 -3.07
CA ARG A 55 -5.81 30.04 -4.26
C ARG A 55 -6.93 30.98 -4.71
N GLU A 56 -6.64 31.83 -5.68
CA GLU A 56 -7.60 32.86 -6.14
C GLU A 56 -8.95 32.30 -6.61
N GLN A 57 -8.96 31.10 -7.22
CA GLN A 57 -10.17 30.49 -7.81
C GLN A 57 -10.51 29.10 -7.24
N GLU A 58 -9.66 28.53 -6.39
CA GLU A 58 -9.80 27.16 -5.91
C GLU A 58 -9.31 27.03 -4.47
N ILE A 59 -9.87 26.06 -3.75
CA ILE A 59 -9.34 25.59 -2.46
C ILE A 59 -8.82 24.18 -2.73
N VAL A 60 -7.52 23.98 -2.53
CA VAL A 60 -6.85 22.72 -2.77
C VAL A 60 -6.69 22.01 -1.44
N LEU A 61 -7.26 20.81 -1.33
CA LEU A 61 -7.08 19.94 -0.17
C LEU A 61 -5.95 18.95 -0.45
N ILE A 62 -4.99 18.88 0.46
CA ILE A 62 -3.85 17.98 0.39
C ILE A 62 -4.11 16.81 1.35
N THR A 63 -4.10 15.60 0.81
CA THR A 63 -4.37 14.34 1.51
C THR A 63 -3.30 13.31 1.17
N ASP A 64 -3.34 12.15 1.85
CA ASP A 64 -2.64 10.97 1.35
C ASP A 64 -3.16 10.58 -0.05
N HIS A 65 -2.34 9.86 -0.80
CA HIS A 65 -2.69 9.33 -2.11
C HIS A 65 -3.92 8.42 -2.02
N VAL A 66 -4.96 8.74 -2.80
CA VAL A 66 -6.18 7.95 -2.92
C VAL A 66 -6.70 7.91 -4.35
N VAL A 67 -7.32 6.80 -4.75
CA VAL A 67 -8.03 6.68 -6.02
C VAL A 67 -9.54 6.67 -5.80
N THR A 68 -10.33 7.08 -6.80
CA THR A 68 -11.79 7.01 -6.68
C THR A 68 -12.26 5.56 -6.60
N LEU A 69 -13.28 5.30 -5.77
CA LEU A 69 -13.84 3.95 -5.63
C LEU A 69 -14.28 3.37 -6.98
N LYS A 70 -14.88 4.20 -7.83
CA LYS A 70 -15.31 3.80 -9.18
C LYS A 70 -14.16 3.25 -10.04
N SER A 71 -12.98 3.88 -9.96
CA SER A 71 -11.80 3.41 -10.73
C SER A 71 -11.27 2.11 -10.14
N TYR A 72 -11.18 2.02 -8.82
CA TYR A 72 -10.74 0.82 -8.12
C TYR A 72 -11.65 -0.40 -8.41
N LEU A 73 -12.98 -0.22 -8.38
CA LEU A 73 -13.95 -1.28 -8.68
C LEU A 73 -13.80 -1.80 -10.12
N ARG A 74 -13.42 -0.94 -11.09
CA ARG A 74 -13.16 -1.38 -12.47
C ARG A 74 -11.91 -2.25 -12.56
N GLU A 75 -10.87 -1.94 -11.79
CA GLU A 75 -9.65 -2.76 -11.74
C GLU A 75 -9.92 -4.13 -11.10
N LEU A 76 -10.73 -4.17 -10.04
CA LEU A 76 -11.10 -5.40 -9.35
C LEU A 76 -11.91 -6.38 -10.21
N LYS A 77 -12.69 -5.91 -11.19
CA LYS A 77 -13.48 -6.78 -12.10
C LYS A 77 -12.62 -7.77 -12.90
N ASN A 78 -11.32 -7.55 -13.00
CA ASN A 78 -10.39 -8.40 -13.76
C ASN A 78 -9.74 -9.51 -12.90
N VAL A 79 -10.11 -9.64 -11.63
CA VAL A 79 -9.53 -10.58 -10.67
C VAL A 79 -10.52 -11.70 -10.32
N ASP A 80 -10.05 -12.76 -9.66
CA ASP A 80 -10.88 -13.86 -9.14
C ASP A 80 -12.13 -13.34 -8.40
N GLN A 81 -13.29 -13.95 -8.69
CA GLN A 81 -14.59 -13.41 -8.28
C GLN A 81 -14.84 -13.57 -6.78
N GLU A 82 -14.40 -14.67 -6.16
CA GLU A 82 -14.69 -14.95 -4.75
C GLU A 82 -13.94 -13.98 -3.84
N SER A 83 -12.62 -13.86 -4.01
CA SER A 83 -11.78 -12.93 -3.26
C SER A 83 -12.19 -11.46 -3.46
N THR A 84 -12.65 -11.11 -4.66
CA THR A 84 -13.16 -9.76 -4.96
C THR A 84 -14.43 -9.44 -4.17
N ASN A 85 -15.35 -10.40 -4.02
CA ASN A 85 -16.58 -10.20 -3.26
C ASN A 85 -16.31 -9.91 -1.78
N ASP A 86 -15.37 -10.65 -1.18
CA ASP A 86 -14.94 -10.46 0.20
C ASP A 86 -14.33 -9.07 0.44
N ILE A 87 -13.47 -8.60 -0.47
CA ILE A 87 -12.88 -7.25 -0.42
C ILE A 87 -13.96 -6.17 -0.51
N ILE A 88 -14.94 -6.33 -1.39
CA ILE A 88 -16.06 -5.38 -1.53
C ILE A 88 -16.93 -5.39 -0.27
N CYS A 89 -17.25 -6.56 0.28
CA CYS A 89 -18.00 -6.68 1.55
C CYS A 89 -17.27 -5.94 2.68
N TRP A 90 -15.97 -6.16 2.82
CA TRP A 90 -15.15 -5.51 3.84
C TRP A 90 -15.11 -3.98 3.65
N GLY A 91 -14.98 -3.51 2.41
CA GLY A 91 -15.06 -2.09 2.08
C GLY A 91 -16.40 -1.44 2.46
N ILE A 92 -17.52 -2.07 2.07
CA ILE A 92 -18.87 -1.61 2.41
C ILE A 92 -19.07 -1.58 3.94
N LEU A 93 -18.64 -2.63 4.63
CA LEU A 93 -18.75 -2.73 6.09
C LEU A 93 -17.97 -1.62 6.79
N ASN A 94 -16.75 -1.32 6.33
CA ASN A 94 -15.93 -0.25 6.91
C ASN A 94 -16.55 1.13 6.68
N ILE A 95 -17.08 1.41 5.50
CA ILE A 95 -17.80 2.66 5.22
C ILE A 95 -19.06 2.76 6.08
N PHE A 96 -19.81 1.67 6.24
CA PHE A 96 -20.95 1.64 7.14
C PHE A 96 -20.56 1.95 8.60
N LYS A 97 -19.47 1.34 9.11
CA LYS A 97 -18.92 1.60 10.44
C LYS A 97 -18.57 3.09 10.61
N VAL A 98 -17.96 3.73 9.61
CA VAL A 98 -17.65 5.18 9.61
C VAL A 98 -18.92 6.02 9.70
N LEU A 99 -19.92 5.77 8.85
CA LEU A 99 -21.16 6.55 8.84
C LEU A 99 -21.89 6.43 10.19
N ASN A 100 -21.93 5.23 10.75
CA ASN A 100 -22.51 4.99 12.06
C ASN A 100 -21.72 5.71 13.18
N PHE A 101 -20.38 5.78 13.09
CA PHE A 101 -19.54 6.58 13.98
C PHE A 101 -19.85 8.09 13.86
N LEU A 102 -19.92 8.63 12.64
CA LEU A 102 -20.25 10.05 12.41
C LEU A 102 -21.60 10.41 13.02
N LYS A 103 -22.62 9.58 12.79
CA LYS A 103 -23.97 9.82 13.32
C LYS A 103 -24.04 9.69 14.84
N LYS A 104 -23.51 8.61 15.42
CA LYS A 104 -23.67 8.30 16.85
C LYS A 104 -22.68 9.00 17.76
N SER A 105 -21.43 9.17 17.32
CA SER A 105 -20.34 9.68 18.15
C SER A 105 -20.00 11.13 17.86
N CYS A 106 -20.28 11.64 16.66
CA CYS A 106 -19.97 13.02 16.28
C CYS A 106 -21.21 13.90 16.06
N ASP A 107 -22.42 13.32 16.05
CA ASP A 107 -23.68 14.00 15.69
C ASP A 107 -23.60 14.71 14.31
N ILE A 108 -22.99 14.02 13.34
CA ILE A 108 -22.82 14.52 11.98
C ILE A 108 -23.62 13.65 11.02
N ASP A 109 -24.62 14.28 10.40
CA ASP A 109 -25.38 13.71 9.29
C ASP A 109 -24.58 13.85 8.00
N TYR A 110 -24.30 12.73 7.34
CA TYR A 110 -23.46 12.68 6.14
C TYR A 110 -24.20 11.96 5.01
N LEU A 111 -24.36 12.62 3.86
CA LEU A 111 -25.00 12.02 2.67
C LEU A 111 -23.97 11.33 1.77
N ILE A 112 -23.83 10.01 1.90
CA ILE A 112 -22.90 9.23 1.09
C ILE A 112 -23.26 9.18 -0.39
N THR A 113 -22.25 9.23 -1.24
CA THR A 113 -22.33 9.05 -2.70
C THR A 113 -21.21 8.11 -3.16
N LEU A 114 -21.28 7.59 -4.38
CA LEU A 114 -20.17 6.80 -4.93
C LEU A 114 -18.87 7.63 -5.04
N ASP A 115 -18.98 8.90 -5.40
CA ASP A 115 -17.85 9.81 -5.59
C ASP A 115 -17.23 10.29 -4.27
N SER A 116 -17.93 10.11 -3.14
CA SER A 116 -17.42 10.45 -1.82
C SER A 116 -16.60 9.35 -1.15
N VAL A 117 -16.44 8.20 -1.80
CA VAL A 117 -15.63 7.08 -1.29
C VAL A 117 -14.39 6.91 -2.16
N PHE A 118 -13.26 6.82 -1.48
CA PHE A 118 -11.95 6.72 -2.08
C PHE A 118 -11.24 5.48 -1.54
N VAL A 119 -10.17 5.07 -2.21
CA VAL A 119 -9.37 3.90 -1.85
C VAL A 119 -7.92 4.33 -1.73
N ASN A 120 -7.33 4.12 -0.55
CA ASN A 120 -5.94 4.48 -0.31
C ASN A 120 -4.96 3.47 -0.93
N ASP A 121 -3.66 3.77 -0.84
CA ASP A 121 -2.60 2.88 -1.34
C ASP A 121 -2.59 1.48 -0.73
N ARG A 122 -3.25 1.30 0.42
CA ARG A 122 -3.41 0.02 1.12
C ARG A 122 -4.65 -0.74 0.65
N GLN A 123 -5.39 -0.23 -0.33
CA GLN A 123 -6.66 -0.79 -0.81
C GLN A 123 -7.79 -0.77 0.24
N GLU A 124 -7.73 0.14 1.21
CA GLU A 124 -8.81 0.37 2.17
C GLU A 124 -9.73 1.46 1.67
N TRP A 125 -11.04 1.25 1.85
CA TRP A 125 -12.03 2.26 1.54
C TRP A 125 -12.03 3.34 2.62
N GLN A 126 -12.02 4.60 2.19
CA GLN A 126 -12.02 5.78 3.02
C GLN A 126 -13.11 6.76 2.59
N LEU A 127 -13.81 7.32 3.57
CA LEU A 127 -14.82 8.36 3.34
C LEU A 127 -14.13 9.72 3.17
N GLY A 128 -14.47 10.41 2.08
CA GLY A 128 -13.99 11.75 1.73
C GLY A 128 -15.13 12.77 1.66
N SER A 129 -15.01 13.77 0.78
CA SER A 129 -16.07 14.72 0.42
C SER A 129 -16.91 15.23 1.59
N PHE A 130 -16.28 15.89 2.57
CA PHE A 130 -16.96 16.34 3.79
C PHE A 130 -17.93 17.51 3.58
N GLU A 131 -17.98 18.08 2.37
CA GLU A 131 -19.09 18.93 1.93
C GLU A 131 -20.44 18.19 2.04
N ASN A 132 -20.45 16.86 1.95
CA ASN A 132 -21.67 16.06 2.10
C ASN A 132 -22.21 16.05 3.55
N ALA A 133 -21.41 16.49 4.52
CA ALA A 133 -21.86 16.74 5.90
C ALA A 133 -22.49 18.12 6.09
N VAL A 134 -22.21 19.08 5.19
CA VAL A 134 -22.64 20.48 5.31
C VAL A 134 -24.09 20.64 4.87
N ASN A 135 -24.93 21.19 5.74
CA ASN A 135 -26.39 21.22 5.54
C ASN A 135 -26.84 21.94 4.27
N SER A 136 -26.20 23.07 3.92
CA SER A 136 -26.52 23.81 2.69
C SER A 136 -26.19 23.01 1.43
N TYR A 137 -25.12 22.22 1.46
CA TYR A 137 -24.69 21.39 0.33
C TYR A 137 -25.54 20.13 0.12
N LYS A 138 -26.14 19.57 1.20
CA LYS A 138 -27.04 18.41 1.12
C LYS A 138 -28.19 18.61 0.14
N SER A 139 -28.72 19.83 0.02
CA SER A 139 -29.78 20.16 -0.93
C SER A 139 -29.38 19.91 -2.39
N LEU A 140 -28.12 20.22 -2.74
CA LEU A 140 -27.57 20.00 -4.07
C LEU A 140 -27.41 18.51 -4.36
N ILE A 141 -26.93 17.73 -3.39
CA ILE A 141 -26.81 16.28 -3.51
C ILE A 141 -28.19 15.68 -3.77
N LEU A 142 -29.16 15.94 -2.90
CA LEU A 142 -30.52 15.40 -3.02
C LEU A 142 -31.19 15.77 -4.35
N SER A 143 -30.86 16.93 -4.94
CA SER A 143 -31.36 17.32 -6.25
C SER A 143 -30.85 16.41 -7.39
N ARG A 144 -29.61 15.90 -7.31
CA ARG A 144 -29.02 14.97 -8.29
C ARG A 144 -29.69 13.60 -8.26
N TYR A 145 -30.15 13.18 -7.08
CA TYR A 145 -30.81 11.89 -6.87
C TYR A 145 -32.36 12.00 -6.90
N SER A 146 -32.89 13.15 -7.34
CA SER A 146 -34.32 13.46 -7.27
C SER A 146 -35.20 12.54 -8.14
N ASN A 147 -34.71 12.06 -9.27
CA ASN A 147 -35.48 11.28 -10.26
C ASN A 147 -35.39 9.75 -10.08
N ILE A 148 -34.78 9.28 -9.00
CA ILE A 148 -34.57 7.85 -8.74
C ILE A 148 -35.87 7.21 -8.26
N ILE A 149 -36.11 5.95 -8.63
CA ILE A 149 -37.23 5.15 -8.11
C ILE A 149 -36.91 4.75 -6.66
N ARG A 150 -37.59 5.33 -5.68
CA ARG A 150 -37.22 5.27 -4.25
C ARG A 150 -37.98 4.20 -3.46
N PRO A 151 -37.36 3.57 -2.46
CA PRO A 151 -38.09 2.94 -1.36
C PRO A 151 -38.79 4.03 -0.52
N LYS A 152 -40.03 3.80 -0.09
CA LYS A 152 -40.74 4.73 0.81
C LYS A 152 -40.21 4.57 2.25
N HIS A 153 -40.31 5.62 3.07
CA HIS A 153 -40.11 5.58 4.53
C HIS A 153 -38.66 5.37 5.06
N LEU A 154 -37.63 5.83 4.33
CA LEU A 154 -36.25 5.86 4.83
C LEU A 154 -35.83 7.27 5.26
N SER A 155 -34.95 7.37 6.26
CA SER A 155 -34.21 8.61 6.51
C SER A 155 -33.30 8.90 5.32
N LYS A 156 -33.03 10.18 5.03
CA LYS A 156 -32.25 10.59 3.86
C LYS A 156 -30.86 9.93 3.83
N ASP A 157 -30.21 9.82 4.98
CA ASP A 157 -28.88 9.21 5.11
C ASP A 157 -28.91 7.72 4.78
N HIS A 158 -29.94 6.99 5.26
CA HIS A 158 -30.13 5.58 4.94
C HIS A 158 -30.47 5.37 3.46
N GLU A 159 -31.30 6.23 2.89
CA GLU A 159 -31.64 6.20 1.46
C GLU A 159 -30.37 6.35 0.62
N MET A 160 -29.52 7.33 0.94
CA MET A 160 -28.25 7.55 0.24
C MET A 160 -27.30 6.35 0.39
N PHE A 161 -27.28 5.67 1.54
CA PHE A 161 -26.48 4.46 1.72
C PHE A 161 -26.99 3.29 0.87
N VAL A 162 -28.31 3.12 0.74
CA VAL A 162 -28.91 2.11 -0.16
C VAL A 162 -28.57 2.40 -1.62
N ILE A 163 -28.62 3.66 -2.04
CA ILE A 163 -28.23 4.07 -3.39
C ILE A 163 -26.73 3.79 -3.61
N PHE A 164 -25.87 4.21 -2.68
CA PHE A 164 -24.44 3.94 -2.73
C PHE A 164 -24.15 2.44 -2.91
N MET A 165 -24.76 1.60 -2.07
CA MET A 165 -24.55 0.15 -2.12
C MET A 165 -25.02 -0.46 -3.45
N TYR A 166 -26.08 0.09 -4.07
CA TYR A 166 -26.52 -0.31 -5.40
C TYR A 166 -25.50 0.08 -6.49
N GLN A 167 -24.98 1.31 -6.42
CA GLN A 167 -24.02 1.86 -7.38
C GLN A 167 -22.65 1.18 -7.34
N VAL A 168 -22.30 0.51 -6.23
CA VAL A 168 -21.09 -0.33 -6.17
C VAL A 168 -21.12 -1.44 -7.21
N PHE A 169 -22.32 -1.96 -7.53
CA PHE A 169 -22.49 -3.10 -8.45
C PHE A 169 -23.05 -2.70 -9.81
N ASN A 170 -23.69 -1.54 -9.91
CA ASN A 170 -24.48 -1.14 -11.07
C ASN A 170 -24.15 0.28 -11.50
N ASP A 171 -24.12 0.52 -12.81
CA ASP A 171 -23.91 1.87 -13.37
C ASP A 171 -25.23 2.67 -13.47
N ASP A 172 -26.40 2.01 -13.38
CA ASP A 172 -27.71 2.65 -13.35
C ASP A 172 -28.17 2.98 -11.91
N LEU A 173 -29.33 3.63 -11.79
CA LEU A 173 -29.88 4.11 -10.53
C LEU A 173 -31.22 3.45 -10.17
N ASN A 174 -31.50 2.26 -10.68
CA ASN A 174 -32.75 1.57 -10.40
C ASN A 174 -32.67 0.70 -9.13
N VAL A 175 -32.62 1.35 -7.97
CA VAL A 175 -32.44 0.70 -6.66
C VAL A 175 -33.53 -0.33 -6.29
N THR A 176 -34.69 -0.31 -6.96
CA THR A 176 -35.75 -1.31 -6.72
C THR A 176 -35.45 -2.67 -7.36
N ASN A 177 -34.53 -2.73 -8.33
CA ASN A 177 -34.20 -3.98 -9.00
C ASN A 177 -33.18 -4.81 -8.21
N ILE A 178 -33.65 -5.46 -7.14
CA ILE A 178 -32.83 -6.28 -6.23
C ILE A 178 -32.11 -7.43 -6.97
N LYS A 179 -32.60 -7.86 -8.14
CA LYS A 179 -31.96 -8.91 -8.95
C LYS A 179 -30.56 -8.50 -9.43
N ASN A 180 -30.33 -7.19 -9.60
CA ASN A 180 -29.05 -6.61 -10.01
C ASN A 180 -28.02 -6.56 -8.87
N ILE A 181 -28.41 -6.83 -7.63
CA ILE A 181 -27.48 -6.96 -6.50
C ILE A 181 -26.95 -8.39 -6.44
N PRO A 182 -25.63 -8.63 -6.38
CA PRO A 182 -25.07 -9.98 -6.29
C PRO A 182 -25.62 -10.80 -5.11
N GLN A 183 -25.77 -12.11 -5.32
CA GLN A 183 -26.37 -13.02 -4.33
C GLN A 183 -25.64 -12.99 -2.98
N PHE A 184 -24.31 -12.83 -2.97
CA PHE A 184 -23.51 -12.86 -1.75
C PHE A 184 -23.86 -11.73 -0.77
N ILE A 185 -24.28 -10.54 -1.24
CA ILE A 185 -24.59 -9.37 -0.39
C ILE A 185 -26.08 -9.01 -0.39
N ARG A 186 -26.90 -9.74 -1.16
CA ARG A 186 -28.31 -9.44 -1.37
C ARG A 186 -29.14 -9.45 -0.08
N SER A 187 -28.78 -10.28 0.91
CA SER A 187 -29.45 -10.30 2.21
C SER A 187 -29.23 -8.99 2.98
N ALA A 188 -27.99 -8.47 2.97
CA ALA A 188 -27.66 -7.19 3.58
C ALA A 188 -28.36 -6.03 2.87
N TYR A 189 -28.45 -6.06 1.55
CA TYR A 189 -29.22 -5.06 0.81
C TYR A 189 -30.71 -5.06 1.20
N ARG A 190 -31.31 -6.26 1.30
CA ARG A 190 -32.72 -6.42 1.68
C ARG A 190 -33.00 -5.96 3.11
N SER A 191 -32.08 -6.17 4.05
CA SER A 191 -32.30 -5.74 5.44
C SER A 191 -32.42 -4.21 5.55
N LEU A 192 -31.67 -3.46 4.75
CA LEU A 192 -31.76 -1.99 4.66
C LEU A 192 -33.09 -1.51 4.05
N LEU A 193 -33.66 -2.30 3.14
CA LEU A 193 -34.94 -2.01 2.49
C LEU A 193 -36.17 -2.43 3.31
N SER A 194 -35.98 -3.15 4.42
CA SER A 194 -37.11 -3.63 5.23
C SER A 194 -37.89 -2.49 5.88
N ASP A 195 -39.16 -2.71 6.20
CA ASP A 195 -40.02 -1.73 6.90
C ASP A 195 -39.78 -1.65 8.42
N ASN A 196 -38.71 -2.30 8.91
CA ASN A 196 -38.36 -2.31 10.33
C ASN A 196 -37.94 -0.92 10.83
N GLU A 197 -37.86 -0.73 12.15
CA GLU A 197 -37.24 0.46 12.72
C GLU A 197 -35.76 0.57 12.32
N GLU A 198 -35.25 1.81 12.16
CA GLU A 198 -33.89 2.10 11.69
C GLU A 198 -32.81 1.36 12.48
N ARG A 199 -32.94 1.31 13.82
CA ARG A 199 -32.03 0.55 14.69
C ARG A 199 -32.00 -0.94 14.35
N VAL A 200 -33.16 -1.53 14.05
CA VAL A 200 -33.28 -2.94 13.68
C VAL A 200 -32.69 -3.19 12.29
N LYS A 201 -32.89 -2.26 11.33
CA LYS A 201 -32.24 -2.33 10.01
C LYS A 201 -30.72 -2.39 10.12
N ILE A 202 -30.14 -1.48 10.92
CA ILE A 202 -28.69 -1.42 11.18
C ILE A 202 -28.17 -2.73 11.78
N LEU A 203 -28.83 -3.25 12.81
CA LEU A 203 -28.44 -4.50 13.46
C LEU A 203 -28.52 -5.69 12.49
N ASN A 204 -29.62 -5.80 11.74
CA ASN A 204 -29.79 -6.87 10.75
C ASN A 204 -28.77 -6.78 9.62
N PHE A 205 -28.40 -5.57 9.19
CA PHE A 205 -27.34 -5.34 8.21
C PHE A 205 -25.99 -5.85 8.74
N GLN A 206 -25.58 -5.44 9.94
CA GLN A 206 -24.29 -5.82 10.51
C GLN A 206 -24.16 -7.34 10.75
N ASN A 207 -25.27 -8.01 11.08
CA ASN A 207 -25.29 -9.45 11.37
C ASN A 207 -25.48 -10.32 10.11
N CYS A 208 -25.39 -9.74 8.90
CA CYS A 208 -25.53 -10.53 7.69
C CYS A 208 -24.32 -11.47 7.46
N PRO A 209 -24.53 -12.69 6.92
CA PRO A 209 -23.45 -13.67 6.73
C PRO A 209 -22.28 -13.16 5.87
N CYS A 210 -22.54 -12.26 4.92
CA CYS A 210 -21.53 -11.65 4.08
C CYS A 210 -20.53 -10.78 4.85
N PHE A 211 -20.86 -10.39 6.08
CA PHE A 211 -19.99 -9.64 7.00
C PHE A 211 -19.37 -10.52 8.09
N SER A 212 -19.53 -11.84 8.00
CA SER A 212 -19.02 -12.81 8.98
C SER A 212 -18.22 -13.93 8.31
N THR A 213 -17.53 -13.62 7.20
CA THR A 213 -16.66 -14.56 6.49
C THR A 213 -15.30 -14.70 7.18
N ASP A 214 -14.59 -15.80 6.91
CA ASP A 214 -13.22 -16.01 7.40
C ASP A 214 -12.28 -14.87 6.98
N PHE A 215 -12.50 -14.30 5.79
CA PHE A 215 -11.77 -13.11 5.32
C PHE A 215 -11.98 -11.92 6.24
N ILE A 216 -13.23 -11.62 6.61
CA ILE A 216 -13.53 -10.46 7.46
C ILE A 216 -12.96 -10.68 8.87
N ALA A 217 -13.10 -11.89 9.42
CA ALA A 217 -12.49 -12.24 10.70
C ALA A 217 -10.95 -12.11 10.68
N PHE A 218 -10.32 -12.54 9.59
CA PHE A 218 -8.88 -12.37 9.37
C PHE A 218 -8.49 -10.89 9.27
N MET A 219 -9.21 -10.10 8.47
CA MET A 219 -8.95 -8.67 8.31
C MET A 219 -9.16 -7.89 9.61
N ASP A 220 -10.16 -8.23 10.43
CA ASP A 220 -10.34 -7.61 11.74
C ASP A 220 -9.15 -7.88 12.68
N LYS A 221 -8.53 -9.07 12.62
CA LYS A 221 -7.29 -9.36 13.36
C LYS A 221 -6.08 -8.60 12.81
N ILE A 222 -5.89 -8.62 11.48
CA ILE A 222 -4.72 -8.00 10.83
C ILE A 222 -4.77 -6.46 10.92
N THR A 223 -5.94 -5.85 10.83
CA THR A 223 -6.08 -4.39 11.00
C THR A 223 -5.78 -3.94 12.43
N ASN A 224 -6.04 -4.82 13.41
CA ASN A 224 -5.75 -4.62 14.83
C ASN A 224 -4.46 -5.33 15.26
N ILE A 225 -3.50 -5.54 14.37
CA ILE A 225 -2.29 -6.33 14.66
C ILE A 225 -1.46 -5.80 15.84
N GLN A 226 -1.61 -4.52 16.21
CA GLN A 226 -0.87 -3.91 17.31
C GLN A 226 -1.17 -4.57 18.67
N ILE A 227 -2.39 -5.08 18.87
CA ILE A 227 -2.79 -5.75 20.11
C ILE A 227 -2.48 -7.26 20.14
N LEU A 228 -1.99 -7.82 19.03
CA LEU A 228 -1.70 -9.25 18.92
C LEU A 228 -0.25 -9.57 19.31
N GLU A 229 -0.02 -10.73 19.89
CA GLU A 229 1.32 -11.24 20.16
C GLU A 229 1.94 -11.96 18.95
N MET A 230 3.24 -12.22 19.00
CA MET A 230 3.99 -12.82 17.90
C MET A 230 3.52 -14.22 17.50
N GLU A 231 3.22 -15.05 18.50
CA GLU A 231 2.71 -16.40 18.31
C GLU A 231 1.33 -16.35 17.66
N GLU A 232 0.47 -15.44 18.11
CA GLU A 232 -0.87 -15.23 17.55
C GLU A 232 -0.80 -14.79 16.09
N ILE A 233 0.09 -13.86 15.74
CA ILE A 233 0.25 -13.41 14.34
C ILE A 233 0.70 -14.58 13.45
N THR A 234 1.67 -15.35 13.92
CA THR A 234 2.17 -16.52 13.17
C THR A 234 1.06 -17.55 12.98
N GLN A 235 0.26 -17.79 14.01
CA GLN A 235 -0.88 -18.70 13.95
C GLN A 235 -1.98 -18.18 13.01
N VAL A 236 -2.32 -16.89 13.09
CA VAL A 236 -3.33 -16.26 12.23
C VAL A 236 -2.93 -16.36 10.76
N LEU A 237 -1.68 -16.06 10.42
CA LEU A 237 -1.20 -16.16 9.04
C LEU A 237 -1.19 -17.61 8.55
N LYS A 238 -0.77 -18.56 9.40
CA LYS A 238 -0.76 -20.00 9.06
C LYS A 238 -2.17 -20.55 8.86
N GLN A 239 -3.12 -20.19 9.73
CA GLN A 239 -4.52 -20.62 9.62
C GLN A 239 -5.19 -20.07 8.35
N ASN A 240 -4.75 -18.91 7.86
CA ASN A 240 -5.33 -18.23 6.71
C ASN A 240 -4.45 -18.30 5.46
N GLU A 241 -3.46 -19.20 5.40
CA GLU A 241 -2.51 -19.28 4.27
C GLU A 241 -3.20 -19.44 2.91
N GLN A 242 -4.18 -20.35 2.82
CA GLN A 242 -4.93 -20.60 1.58
C GLN A 242 -5.78 -19.39 1.18
N LEU A 243 -6.34 -18.69 2.16
CA LEU A 243 -7.10 -17.47 1.94
C LEU A 243 -6.17 -16.37 1.40
N ILE A 244 -5.02 -16.17 2.02
CA ILE A 244 -4.01 -15.17 1.59
C ILE A 244 -3.58 -15.43 0.14
N VAL A 245 -3.29 -16.69 -0.21
CA VAL A 245 -2.85 -17.08 -1.57
C VAL A 245 -3.91 -16.76 -2.64
N LYS A 246 -5.19 -16.89 -2.32
CA LYS A 246 -6.30 -16.57 -3.24
C LYS A 246 -6.53 -15.07 -3.45
N LEU A 247 -6.07 -14.22 -2.53
CA LEU A 247 -6.28 -12.77 -2.64
C LEU A 247 -5.54 -12.18 -3.85
N PRO A 248 -6.04 -11.07 -4.43
CA PRO A 248 -5.28 -10.30 -5.42
C PRO A 248 -3.88 -10.03 -4.91
N VAL A 249 -2.85 -10.31 -5.72
CA VAL A 249 -1.46 -10.19 -5.29
C VAL A 249 -1.14 -8.78 -4.81
N SER A 250 -1.74 -7.76 -5.46
CA SER A 250 -1.67 -6.37 -5.01
C SER A 250 -2.18 -6.20 -3.58
N PHE A 251 -3.28 -6.84 -3.20
CA PHE A 251 -3.89 -6.73 -1.87
C PHE A 251 -3.00 -7.35 -0.80
N GLN A 252 -2.37 -8.49 -1.10
CA GLN A 252 -1.45 -9.17 -0.17
C GLN A 252 -0.31 -8.24 0.27
N TYR A 253 0.39 -7.61 -0.69
CA TYR A 253 1.52 -6.76 -0.34
C TYR A 253 1.15 -5.33 0.01
N LYS A 254 0.10 -4.73 -0.61
CA LYS A 254 -0.35 -3.36 -0.30
C LYS A 254 -1.05 -3.26 1.05
N ASN A 255 -1.78 -4.30 1.45
CA ASN A 255 -2.58 -4.31 2.67
C ASN A 255 -1.93 -5.17 3.78
N ILE A 256 -1.88 -6.49 3.62
CA ILE A 256 -1.48 -7.41 4.70
C ILE A 256 -0.03 -7.17 5.13
N LEU A 257 0.90 -7.08 4.17
CA LEU A 257 2.31 -6.81 4.46
C LEU A 257 2.53 -5.44 5.09
N PHE A 258 1.71 -4.43 4.75
CA PHE A 258 1.78 -3.11 5.38
C PHE A 258 1.52 -3.20 6.89
N TYR A 259 0.50 -3.94 7.31
CA TYR A 259 0.19 -4.13 8.73
C TYR A 259 1.31 -4.88 9.47
N LEU A 260 1.85 -5.94 8.86
CA LEU A 260 2.97 -6.69 9.44
C LEU A 260 4.22 -5.82 9.63
N ILE A 261 4.62 -5.07 8.60
CA ILE A 261 5.79 -4.18 8.67
C ILE A 261 5.57 -3.10 9.72
N ASN A 262 4.37 -2.49 9.77
CA ASN A 262 4.10 -1.40 10.70
C ASN A 262 4.03 -1.82 12.15
N LYS A 263 3.67 -3.08 12.46
CA LYS A 263 3.78 -3.61 13.82
C LYS A 263 5.22 -3.50 14.33
N TYR A 264 6.19 -3.84 13.51
CA TYR A 264 7.59 -3.93 13.92
C TYR A 264 8.40 -2.67 13.63
N LYS A 265 7.79 -1.63 13.06
CA LYS A 265 8.46 -0.37 12.69
C LYS A 265 9.14 0.33 13.87
N PHE A 266 8.57 0.23 15.07
CA PHE A 266 9.07 0.89 16.28
C PHE A 266 9.65 -0.09 17.33
N GLY A 267 9.66 -1.39 17.03
CA GLY A 267 10.11 -2.44 17.94
C GLY A 267 11.49 -3.00 17.59
N ARG A 268 12.03 -3.84 18.46
CA ARG A 268 13.19 -4.67 18.11
C ARG A 268 12.74 -5.75 17.14
N ILE A 269 13.22 -5.68 15.92
CA ILE A 269 12.98 -6.70 14.90
C ILE A 269 13.90 -7.90 15.19
N SER A 270 13.40 -9.12 15.05
CA SER A 270 14.21 -10.35 15.03
C SER A 270 13.84 -11.18 13.79
N PRO A 271 14.63 -12.19 13.40
CA PRO A 271 14.32 -13.06 12.25
C PRO A 271 12.91 -13.69 12.29
N GLU A 272 12.39 -14.00 13.49
CA GLU A 272 11.05 -14.54 13.67
C GLU A 272 9.97 -13.54 13.26
N HIS A 273 10.18 -12.25 13.55
CA HIS A 273 9.29 -11.15 13.12
C HIS A 273 9.33 -10.93 11.59
N ILE A 274 10.50 -11.13 10.99
CA ILE A 274 10.71 -10.89 9.55
C ILE A 274 10.15 -12.06 8.72
N THR A 275 10.16 -13.28 9.25
CA THR A 275 9.76 -14.49 8.52
C THR A 275 8.33 -14.40 7.95
N PRO A 276 7.31 -13.96 8.71
CA PRO A 276 5.97 -13.66 8.18
C PRO A 276 5.94 -12.58 7.11
N CYS A 277 6.72 -11.50 7.27
CA CYS A 277 6.81 -10.45 6.24
C CYS A 277 7.41 -11.01 4.95
N LEU A 278 8.44 -11.86 5.09
CA LEU A 278 9.15 -12.46 3.98
C LEU A 278 8.28 -13.42 3.18
N SER A 279 7.38 -14.19 3.82
CA SER A 279 6.48 -15.10 3.10
C SER A 279 5.60 -14.34 2.11
N ILE A 280 5.08 -13.17 2.51
CA ILE A 280 4.30 -12.30 1.62
C ILE A 280 5.19 -11.58 0.60
N ILE A 281 6.38 -11.12 1.00
CA ILE A 281 7.34 -10.49 0.07
C ILE A 281 7.68 -11.42 -1.10
N LYS A 282 7.83 -12.72 -0.82
CA LYS A 282 8.10 -13.74 -1.86
C LYS A 282 6.96 -13.90 -2.86
N MET A 283 5.74 -13.55 -2.49
CA MET A 283 4.56 -13.59 -3.37
C MET A 283 4.47 -12.37 -4.31
N ILE A 284 5.21 -11.29 -4.04
CA ILE A 284 5.21 -10.12 -4.92
C ILE A 284 5.77 -10.53 -6.30
N PRO A 285 5.14 -10.15 -7.42
CA PRO A 285 5.64 -10.48 -8.76
C PRO A 285 6.98 -9.75 -9.02
N PRO A 286 7.95 -10.36 -9.74
CA PRO A 286 9.25 -9.74 -10.00
C PRO A 286 9.18 -8.41 -10.78
N ASP A 287 8.16 -8.26 -11.61
CA ASP A 287 7.86 -7.10 -12.45
C ASP A 287 7.03 -6.02 -11.75
N ALA A 288 6.44 -6.35 -10.59
CA ALA A 288 5.68 -5.39 -9.81
C ALA A 288 6.60 -4.39 -9.08
N LYS A 289 6.27 -3.10 -9.19
CA LYS A 289 6.92 -2.06 -8.38
C LYS A 289 6.50 -2.22 -6.92
N ALA A 290 7.48 -2.42 -6.05
CA ALA A 290 7.25 -2.42 -4.61
C ALA A 290 6.86 -1.01 -4.13
N THR A 291 6.06 -0.98 -3.07
CA THR A 291 5.70 0.25 -2.38
C THR A 291 6.89 0.78 -1.58
N SER A 292 6.89 2.10 -1.31
CA SER A 292 7.98 2.77 -0.60
C SER A 292 8.23 2.22 0.81
N TYR A 293 7.19 1.77 1.51
CA TYR A 293 7.35 1.16 2.84
C TYR A 293 8.00 -0.23 2.79
N VAL A 294 7.79 -1.01 1.72
CA VAL A 294 8.50 -2.29 1.52
C VAL A 294 9.97 -2.00 1.27
N ILE A 295 10.29 -1.05 0.40
CA ILE A 295 11.69 -0.64 0.13
C ILE A 295 12.36 -0.19 1.43
N SER A 296 11.71 0.71 2.18
CA SER A 296 12.24 1.23 3.45
C SER A 296 12.46 0.14 4.49
N PHE A 297 11.52 -0.82 4.57
CA PHE A 297 11.66 -1.98 5.45
C PHE A 297 12.87 -2.85 5.05
N VAL A 298 13.02 -3.20 3.78
CA VAL A 298 14.14 -4.03 3.32
C VAL A 298 15.48 -3.31 3.50
N GLU A 299 15.54 -1.99 3.26
CA GLU A 299 16.73 -1.19 3.57
C GLU A 299 17.10 -1.26 5.05
N SER A 300 16.11 -1.21 5.94
CA SER A 300 16.33 -1.30 7.39
C SER A 300 16.98 -2.62 7.80
N LEU A 301 16.67 -3.72 7.10
CA LEU A 301 17.27 -5.03 7.35
C LEU A 301 18.77 -5.00 7.04
N TYR A 302 19.16 -4.41 5.90
CA TYR A 302 20.57 -4.29 5.52
C TYR A 302 21.34 -3.27 6.38
N LYS A 303 20.68 -2.22 6.87
CA LYS A 303 21.26 -1.23 7.78
C LYS A 303 21.44 -1.77 9.21
N SER A 304 20.82 -2.90 9.55
CA SER A 304 20.86 -3.45 10.89
C SER A 304 22.27 -3.86 11.31
N LYS A 305 22.62 -3.52 12.56
CA LYS A 305 23.85 -3.98 13.23
C LYS A 305 23.68 -5.35 13.88
N ASP A 306 22.45 -5.83 14.02
CA ASP A 306 22.16 -7.15 14.58
C ASP A 306 22.64 -8.24 13.60
N ARG A 307 23.51 -9.12 14.09
CA ARG A 307 24.11 -10.19 13.27
C ARG A 307 23.06 -11.15 12.73
N ASN A 308 22.02 -11.46 13.49
CA ASN A 308 20.97 -12.39 13.08
C ASN A 308 20.09 -11.78 11.99
N ILE A 309 19.73 -10.50 12.10
CA ILE A 309 19.00 -9.79 11.05
C ILE A 309 19.84 -9.69 9.78
N LYS A 310 21.12 -9.35 9.91
CA LYS A 310 22.04 -9.25 8.78
C LYS A 310 22.18 -10.61 8.07
N SER A 311 22.37 -11.68 8.83
CA SER A 311 22.42 -13.04 8.29
C SER A 311 21.13 -13.39 7.54
N PHE A 312 19.97 -13.12 8.15
CA PHE A 312 18.67 -13.37 7.53
C PHE A 312 18.47 -12.60 6.22
N ALA A 313 18.90 -11.33 6.17
CA ALA A 313 18.81 -10.48 4.99
C ALA A 313 19.73 -10.97 3.85
N LEU A 314 20.90 -11.52 4.19
CA LEU A 314 21.82 -12.11 3.22
C LEU A 314 21.31 -13.47 2.71
N ASP A 315 20.77 -14.31 3.59
CA ASP A 315 20.18 -15.61 3.22
C ASP A 315 19.01 -15.44 2.24
N ASN A 316 18.25 -14.36 2.40
CA ASN A 316 17.09 -14.05 1.55
C ASN A 316 17.38 -12.97 0.48
N HIS A 317 18.66 -12.68 0.22
CA HIS A 317 19.07 -11.57 -0.64
C HIS A 317 18.41 -11.60 -2.03
N LYS A 318 18.26 -12.79 -2.64
CA LYS A 318 17.59 -12.95 -3.95
C LYS A 318 16.17 -12.32 -3.99
N HIS A 319 15.43 -12.42 -2.89
CA HIS A 319 14.06 -11.90 -2.81
C HIS A 319 14.02 -10.43 -2.39
N LEU A 320 15.02 -9.97 -1.64
CA LEU A 320 15.06 -8.65 -1.03
C LEU A 320 15.72 -7.61 -1.95
N SER A 321 16.84 -7.95 -2.61
CA SER A 321 17.62 -6.99 -3.38
C SER A 321 16.95 -6.54 -4.67
N ARG A 322 16.01 -7.34 -5.20
CA ARG A 322 15.27 -7.01 -6.43
C ARG A 322 14.42 -5.73 -6.33
N PHE A 323 14.12 -5.26 -5.12
CA PHE A 323 13.37 -4.01 -4.89
C PHE A 323 14.26 -2.77 -4.85
N MET A 324 15.59 -2.96 -4.86
CA MET A 324 16.55 -1.88 -4.68
C MET A 324 17.06 -1.38 -6.02
N ASP A 325 17.12 -0.07 -6.18
CA ASP A 325 17.80 0.53 -7.31
C ASP A 325 19.34 0.43 -7.16
N SER A 326 20.07 0.73 -8.24
CA SER A 326 21.54 0.67 -8.21
C SER A 326 22.14 1.59 -7.14
N LYS A 327 21.50 2.74 -6.85
CA LYS A 327 21.98 3.66 -5.82
C LYS A 327 21.90 3.03 -4.43
N THR A 328 20.74 2.53 -4.03
CA THR A 328 20.53 1.85 -2.74
C THR A 328 21.37 0.59 -2.63
N ILE A 329 21.56 -0.15 -3.73
CA ILE A 329 22.49 -1.30 -3.73
C ILE A 329 23.90 -0.86 -3.36
N ASN A 330 24.41 0.23 -3.93
CA ASN A 330 25.77 0.71 -3.68
C ASN A 330 25.95 1.39 -2.31
N GLU A 331 24.93 2.11 -1.83
CA GLU A 331 25.00 2.92 -0.61
C GLU A 331 24.59 2.14 0.65
N VAL A 332 23.69 1.16 0.53
CA VAL A 332 23.08 0.46 1.68
C VAL A 332 23.45 -1.02 1.68
N VAL A 333 23.17 -1.73 0.58
CA VAL A 333 23.31 -3.20 0.53
C VAL A 333 24.79 -3.60 0.51
N PHE A 334 25.59 -2.95 -0.32
CA PHE A 334 27.02 -3.27 -0.48
C PHE A 334 27.83 -3.10 0.81
N PRO A 335 27.72 -2.00 1.58
CA PRO A 335 28.40 -1.89 2.88
C PRO A 335 28.01 -3.01 3.86
N SER A 336 26.74 -3.42 3.87
CA SER A 336 26.26 -4.53 4.69
C SER A 336 26.96 -5.84 4.31
N ILE A 337 26.99 -6.17 3.01
CA ILE A 337 27.67 -7.35 2.47
C ILE A 337 29.16 -7.35 2.82
N ILE A 338 29.87 -6.24 2.57
CA ILE A 338 31.31 -6.14 2.82
C ILE A 338 31.63 -6.36 4.30
N SER A 339 30.84 -5.78 5.21
CA SER A 339 31.01 -6.00 6.65
C SER A 339 30.85 -7.48 7.02
N SER A 340 30.00 -8.21 6.30
CA SER A 340 29.71 -9.63 6.54
C SER A 340 30.75 -10.59 5.96
N VAL A 341 31.50 -10.21 4.92
CA VAL A 341 32.58 -11.04 4.35
C VAL A 341 33.68 -11.30 5.40
N THR A 342 33.84 -10.41 6.38
CA THR A 342 34.81 -10.54 7.46
C THR A 342 34.16 -10.87 8.82
N ASP A 343 32.89 -11.29 8.85
CA ASP A 343 32.20 -11.61 10.11
C ASP A 343 32.86 -12.84 10.80
N PRO A 344 32.92 -12.90 12.14
CA PRO A 344 33.45 -14.06 12.86
C PRO A 344 32.72 -15.37 12.53
N SER A 345 31.42 -15.32 12.25
CA SER A 345 30.62 -16.49 11.93
C SER A 345 30.88 -16.95 10.48
N PRO A 346 31.33 -18.21 10.26
CA PRO A 346 31.55 -18.73 8.91
C PRO A 346 30.25 -18.78 8.09
N TYR A 347 29.10 -18.98 8.75
CA TYR A 347 27.79 -18.97 8.11
C TYR A 347 27.47 -17.60 7.49
N VAL A 348 27.70 -16.51 8.25
CA VAL A 348 27.46 -15.14 7.76
C VAL A 348 28.38 -14.80 6.57
N ARG A 349 29.65 -15.24 6.63
CA ARG A 349 30.59 -15.08 5.52
C ARG A 349 30.13 -15.81 4.27
N GLU A 350 29.63 -17.04 4.41
CA GLU A 350 29.09 -17.82 3.28
C GLU A 350 27.91 -17.11 2.60
N SER A 351 26.95 -16.62 3.40
CA SER A 351 25.77 -15.91 2.88
C SER A 351 26.14 -14.58 2.22
N ALA A 352 27.19 -13.89 2.72
CA ALA A 352 27.75 -12.71 2.07
C ALA A 352 28.33 -13.05 0.69
N LEU A 353 29.11 -14.14 0.57
CA LEU A 353 29.66 -14.58 -0.72
C LEU A 353 28.55 -14.91 -1.74
N LYS A 354 27.47 -15.57 -1.30
CA LYS A 354 26.30 -15.84 -2.16
C LYS A 354 25.62 -14.54 -2.62
N SER A 355 25.49 -13.57 -1.73
CA SER A 355 24.88 -12.27 -2.02
C SER A 355 25.71 -11.43 -3.00
N ILE A 356 27.04 -11.52 -2.94
CA ILE A 356 27.96 -10.81 -3.87
C ILE A 356 27.67 -11.17 -5.33
N VAL A 357 27.41 -12.44 -5.63
CA VAL A 357 27.13 -12.90 -7.00
C VAL A 357 25.92 -12.18 -7.60
N LEU A 358 24.88 -11.95 -6.81
CA LEU A 358 23.66 -11.26 -7.25
C LEU A 358 23.81 -9.73 -7.25
N THR A 359 24.69 -9.20 -6.40
CA THR A 359 24.89 -7.76 -6.26
C THR A 359 25.87 -7.19 -7.30
N ALA A 360 26.90 -7.95 -7.67
CA ALA A 360 28.03 -7.49 -8.49
C ALA A 360 27.62 -6.80 -9.82
N PRO A 361 26.60 -7.26 -10.56
CA PRO A 361 26.16 -6.58 -11.80
C PRO A 361 25.65 -5.15 -11.59
N HIS A 362 25.26 -4.80 -10.37
CA HIS A 362 24.66 -3.50 -10.03
C HIS A 362 25.62 -2.57 -9.29
N LEU A 363 26.86 -3.00 -9.05
CA LEU A 363 27.86 -2.21 -8.35
C LEU A 363 28.51 -1.15 -9.25
N SER A 364 28.79 0.00 -8.66
CA SER A 364 29.63 1.04 -9.25
C SER A 364 31.08 0.56 -9.35
N GLY A 365 31.84 1.13 -10.29
CA GLY A 365 33.27 0.81 -10.43
C GLY A 365 34.08 1.06 -9.15
N ALA A 366 33.70 2.07 -8.36
CA ALA A 366 34.33 2.32 -7.06
C ALA A 366 34.08 1.18 -6.05
N ASN A 367 32.85 0.67 -5.98
CA ASN A 367 32.52 -0.44 -5.08
C ASN A 367 33.07 -1.78 -5.58
N ILE A 368 33.15 -2.00 -6.89
CA ILE A 368 33.85 -3.16 -7.47
C ILE A 368 35.33 -3.17 -7.08
N LYS A 369 36.02 -2.02 -7.15
CA LYS A 369 37.40 -1.91 -6.66
C LYS A 369 37.51 -2.20 -5.17
N LYS A 370 36.57 -1.71 -4.35
CA LYS A 370 36.53 -2.00 -2.91
C LYS A 370 36.27 -3.48 -2.62
N LEU A 371 35.53 -4.20 -3.45
CA LEU A 371 35.21 -5.62 -3.26
C LEU A 371 36.46 -6.52 -3.38
N LEU A 372 37.39 -6.19 -4.28
CA LEU A 372 38.55 -7.05 -4.60
C LEU A 372 39.42 -7.42 -3.39
N PRO A 373 39.87 -6.48 -2.53
CA PRO A 373 40.64 -6.83 -1.33
C PRO A 373 39.89 -7.76 -0.35
N HIS A 374 38.57 -7.60 -0.24
CA HIS A 374 37.75 -8.45 0.63
C HIS A 374 37.64 -9.88 0.09
N LEU A 375 37.50 -10.05 -1.22
CA LEU A 375 37.54 -11.37 -1.86
C LEU A 375 38.91 -12.02 -1.71
N ALA A 376 40.00 -11.27 -1.94
CA ALA A 376 41.36 -11.78 -1.76
C ALA A 376 41.61 -12.28 -0.32
N LYS A 377 41.14 -11.51 0.68
CA LYS A 377 41.21 -11.93 2.08
C LYS A 377 40.37 -13.19 2.34
N SER A 378 39.19 -13.29 1.74
CA SER A 378 38.30 -14.45 1.87
C SER A 378 38.80 -15.70 1.13
N GLN A 379 39.68 -15.58 0.13
CA GLN A 379 40.37 -16.73 -0.46
C GLN A 379 41.32 -17.40 0.54
N MET A 380 41.77 -16.66 1.55
CA MET A 380 42.62 -17.14 2.64
C MET A 380 41.83 -17.41 3.93
N ASP A 381 40.51 -17.64 3.82
CA ASP A 381 39.65 -17.95 4.97
C ASP A 381 40.14 -19.18 5.74
N THR A 382 39.99 -19.18 7.06
CA THR A 382 40.37 -20.32 7.91
C THR A 382 39.57 -21.57 7.55
N HIS A 383 38.31 -21.41 7.11
CA HIS A 383 37.46 -22.54 6.73
C HIS A 383 37.68 -22.97 5.27
N PRO A 384 38.06 -24.24 5.00
CA PRO A 384 38.35 -24.71 3.63
C PRO A 384 37.20 -24.52 2.63
N LEU A 385 35.95 -24.79 3.06
CA LEU A 385 34.78 -24.60 2.21
C LEU A 385 34.58 -23.14 1.78
N LEU A 386 34.89 -22.18 2.66
CA LEU A 386 34.77 -20.75 2.32
C LEU A 386 35.81 -20.36 1.27
N ARG A 387 37.05 -20.85 1.37
CA ARG A 387 38.07 -20.63 0.33
C ARG A 387 37.61 -21.12 -1.04
N ALA A 388 37.03 -22.32 -1.10
CA ALA A 388 36.45 -22.88 -2.32
C ALA A 388 35.29 -22.02 -2.85
N ASN A 389 34.34 -21.65 -1.99
CA ASN A 389 33.20 -20.81 -2.35
C ASN A 389 33.63 -19.42 -2.84
N THR A 390 34.69 -18.84 -2.28
CA THR A 390 35.24 -17.55 -2.73
C THR A 390 35.78 -17.65 -4.15
N ASN A 391 36.50 -18.72 -4.49
CA ASN A 391 36.99 -18.93 -5.85
C ASN A 391 35.82 -19.07 -6.86
N VAL A 392 34.77 -19.80 -6.47
CA VAL A 392 33.54 -19.89 -7.28
C VAL A 392 32.87 -18.52 -7.44
N CYS A 393 32.78 -17.74 -6.35
CA CYS A 393 32.22 -16.39 -6.37
C CYS A 393 32.98 -15.48 -7.32
N ILE A 394 34.32 -15.43 -7.22
CA ILE A 394 35.21 -14.66 -8.12
C ILE A 394 34.96 -15.06 -9.58
N GLY A 395 34.92 -16.36 -9.88
CA GLY A 395 34.66 -16.85 -11.23
C GLY A 395 33.30 -16.38 -11.78
N LYS A 396 32.26 -16.31 -10.94
CA LYS A 396 30.93 -15.84 -11.34
C LYS A 396 30.85 -14.32 -11.56
N VAL A 397 31.64 -13.53 -10.83
CA VAL A 397 31.61 -12.06 -10.94
C VAL A 397 32.73 -11.48 -11.82
N ILE A 398 33.59 -12.34 -12.38
CA ILE A 398 34.81 -11.93 -13.10
C ILE A 398 34.55 -10.95 -14.23
N ARG A 399 33.43 -11.08 -14.96
CA ARG A 399 33.06 -10.14 -16.02
C ARG A 399 32.86 -8.73 -15.48
N ASN A 400 32.15 -8.61 -14.36
CA ASN A 400 31.93 -7.32 -13.69
C ASN A 400 33.25 -6.73 -13.17
N LEU A 401 34.19 -7.58 -12.73
CA LEU A 401 35.52 -7.15 -12.28
C LEU A 401 36.37 -6.61 -13.45
N ILE A 402 36.35 -7.31 -14.59
CA ILE A 402 37.14 -6.98 -15.80
C ILE A 402 36.60 -5.71 -16.47
N ASP A 403 35.28 -5.60 -16.66
CA ASP A 403 34.67 -4.44 -17.32
C ASP A 403 35.03 -3.13 -16.60
N CYS A 404 35.09 -3.15 -15.27
CA CYS A 404 35.55 -2.01 -14.49
C CYS A 404 37.03 -1.66 -14.67
N GLN A 405 37.90 -2.66 -14.84
CA GLN A 405 39.32 -2.43 -15.06
C GLN A 405 39.60 -1.84 -16.45
N ILE A 406 38.87 -2.29 -17.48
CA ILE A 406 38.98 -1.79 -18.86
C ILE A 406 38.50 -0.33 -18.98
N TYR A 407 37.43 0.05 -18.27
CA TYR A 407 36.97 1.44 -18.27
C TYR A 407 37.94 2.40 -17.58
N THR A 408 38.72 1.94 -16.60
CA THR A 408 39.74 2.78 -15.93
C THR A 408 41.03 2.93 -16.73
N SER A 409 41.31 2.05 -17.68
CA SER A 409 42.47 2.16 -18.59
C SER A 409 42.18 2.94 -19.88
N ARG A 410 40.90 3.28 -20.14
CA ARG A 410 40.47 4.18 -21.23
C ARG A 410 40.11 5.58 -20.70
N GLN A 411 41.03 6.25 -20.04
CA GLN A 411 41.08 7.72 -20.15
C GLN A 411 41.94 8.07 -21.37
N PRO A 412 41.49 8.94 -22.29
CA PRO A 412 42.25 9.27 -23.47
C PRO A 412 43.46 10.11 -23.04
N TYR A 413 44.64 9.51 -22.99
CA TYR A 413 45.86 10.28 -23.12
C TYR A 413 45.92 10.80 -24.56
N SER A 414 45.34 11.98 -24.77
CA SER A 414 45.85 12.94 -25.74
C SER A 414 47.30 13.28 -25.39
N CYS A 415 48.11 13.53 -26.42
CA CYS A 415 49.56 13.82 -26.42
C CYS A 415 50.41 12.53 -26.48
N PHE A 416 51.04 12.16 -27.58
CA PHE A 416 51.88 12.97 -28.45
C PHE A 416 51.76 12.59 -29.92
N THR A 417 51.67 13.64 -30.73
CA THR A 417 51.82 13.68 -32.18
C THR A 417 53.19 13.18 -32.64
N GLU A 418 53.19 12.58 -33.82
CA GLU A 418 54.37 12.16 -34.57
C GLU A 418 55.30 13.32 -34.94
N ARG A 419 56.62 13.06 -34.79
CA ARG A 419 57.77 13.37 -35.68
C ARG A 419 58.25 14.84 -35.83
N PRO A 420 59.55 15.11 -36.17
CA PRO A 420 60.31 14.40 -37.21
C PRO A 420 61.81 14.11 -36.97
N GLU A 421 62.33 13.41 -37.99
CA GLU A 421 63.67 12.90 -38.30
C GLU A 421 64.85 13.86 -38.05
N ARG A 422 65.99 13.25 -37.71
CA ARG A 422 67.29 13.47 -38.37
C ARG A 422 68.04 12.15 -38.49
#